data_AF-A0A430QH55-F1
#
_entry.id   AF-A0A430QH55-F1
#
_cell.length_a   1.000
_cell.length_b   1.000
_cell.length_c   1.000
_cell.angle_alpha   90.00
_cell.angle_beta   90.00
_cell.angle_gamma   90.00
#
_symmetry.space_group_name_H-M   'P 1'
#
loop_
_entity.id
_entity.type
_entity.pdbx_description
1 polymer ?
#
loop_
_entity_poly.entity_id
_entity_poly.type
_entity_poly.pdbx_seq_one_letter_code
_entity_poly.pdbx_strand_id
1 'polypeptide(L)'
;MDENISNPIILIPGLGGAQAYCQLKQPKSNEFPIWLNLFYMMIPEKLRHYFGLYLNPITLNSENTDTCNVIFPGWGDTHTIEYLQTNGFRFFNYFGRLVNSLLQNKFFVKNFTLRGAPYDFRRLPCDNFGIFYRTPLSFRPILRSFSSVISNIPDPRIWPSNNVLITTPDKNYTAHDYSTLFQDIGFPVDFTSTTDKFNRSST
;
A
#
# COMPACT_ATOMS: atom_id res chain seq x y z
N MET A 1 22.43 -18.53 11.37
CA MET A 1 22.67 -17.24 10.69
C MET A 1 24.15 -16.96 10.88
N ASP A 2 24.91 -16.63 9.83
CA ASP A 2 26.36 -16.44 9.96
C ASP A 2 26.68 -15.38 11.01
N GLU A 3 27.52 -15.73 11.99
CA GLU A 3 27.93 -14.82 13.06
C GLU A 3 28.76 -13.62 12.56
N ASN A 4 29.18 -13.66 11.28
CA ASN A 4 30.01 -12.64 10.64
C ASN A 4 29.24 -11.48 9.97
N ILE A 5 27.91 -11.47 10.00
CA ILE A 5 27.15 -10.35 9.42
C ILE A 5 27.19 -9.16 10.39
N SER A 6 27.81 -8.07 9.95
CA SER A 6 28.02 -6.84 10.75
C SER A 6 27.55 -5.56 10.04
N ASN A 7 26.60 -5.67 9.11
CA ASN A 7 26.04 -4.52 8.39
C ASN A 7 24.66 -4.17 8.95
N PRO A 8 24.37 -2.88 9.22
CA PRO A 8 23.04 -2.45 9.61
C PRO A 8 21.98 -2.81 8.56
N ILE A 9 20.77 -3.11 9.02
CA ILE A 9 19.63 -3.46 8.16
C ILE A 9 18.49 -2.48 8.39
N ILE A 10 17.93 -1.99 7.27
CA ILE A 10 16.67 -1.25 7.25
C ILE A 10 15.62 -2.14 6.58
N LEU A 11 14.55 -2.44 7.31
CA LEU A 11 13.42 -3.22 6.84
C LEU A 11 12.35 -2.29 6.26
N ILE A 12 12.12 -2.40 4.95
CA ILE A 12 11.07 -1.67 4.25
C ILE A 12 9.92 -2.66 3.99
N PRO A 13 8.73 -2.45 4.58
CA PRO A 13 7.59 -3.35 4.38
C PRO A 13 7.03 -3.25 2.95
N GLY A 14 6.16 -4.20 2.57
CA GLY A 14 5.35 -4.09 1.36
C GLY A 14 4.00 -3.39 1.60
N LEU A 15 3.11 -3.45 0.60
CA LEU A 15 1.74 -2.95 0.71
C LEU A 15 0.99 -3.64 1.86
N GLY A 16 0.38 -2.85 2.74
CA GLY A 16 -0.31 -3.36 3.92
C GLY A 16 0.62 -3.80 5.07
N GLY A 17 1.94 -3.71 4.91
CA GLY A 17 2.94 -4.30 5.81
C GLY A 17 3.37 -3.44 7.00
N ALA A 18 2.62 -2.40 7.35
CA ALA A 18 2.85 -1.57 8.52
C ALA A 18 1.54 -1.28 9.26
N GLN A 19 1.58 -1.15 10.58
CA GLN A 19 0.44 -0.64 11.33
C GLN A 19 0.09 0.79 10.92
N ALA A 20 -1.20 1.10 10.90
CA ALA A 20 -1.70 2.45 10.68
C ALA A 20 -2.69 2.85 11.77
N TYR A 21 -2.65 4.13 12.12
CA TYR A 21 -3.49 4.71 13.16
C TYR A 21 -4.32 5.85 12.58
N CYS A 22 -5.52 6.00 13.14
CA CYS A 22 -6.40 7.09 12.84
C CYS A 22 -6.45 8.08 14.01
N GLN A 23 -6.26 9.36 13.70
CA GLN A 23 -6.60 10.47 14.59
C GLN A 23 -7.78 11.22 13.97
N LEU A 24 -8.92 11.29 14.68
CA LEU A 24 -10.08 12.04 14.17
C LEU A 24 -9.71 13.51 13.99
N LYS A 25 -10.14 14.12 12.88
CA LYS A 25 -9.97 15.56 12.65
C LYS A 25 -10.92 16.37 13.53
N GLN A 26 -12.18 15.93 13.67
CA GLN A 26 -13.21 16.60 14.47
C GLN A 26 -14.21 15.60 15.10
N PRO A 27 -14.45 15.68 16.43
CA PRO A 27 -13.56 16.29 17.41
C PRO A 27 -12.19 15.60 17.39
N LYS A 28 -11.12 16.35 17.68
CA LYS A 28 -9.77 15.77 17.68
C LYS A 28 -9.68 14.68 18.75
N SER A 29 -9.31 13.46 18.35
CA SER A 29 -9.23 12.29 19.24
C SER A 29 -7.80 11.88 19.56
N ASN A 30 -7.66 10.97 20.52
CA ASN A 30 -6.46 10.14 20.60
C ASN A 30 -6.35 9.21 19.39
N GLU A 31 -5.13 8.79 19.08
CA GLU A 31 -4.84 7.86 18.00
C GLU A 31 -5.38 6.46 18.33
N PHE A 32 -6.02 5.81 17.36
CA PHE A 32 -6.49 4.43 17.51
C PHE A 32 -6.10 3.58 16.29
N PRO A 33 -5.85 2.27 16.46
CA PRO A 33 -5.40 1.41 15.38
C PRO A 33 -6.51 1.18 14.35
N ILE A 34 -6.26 1.60 13.12
CA ILE A 34 -7.17 1.43 11.98
C ILE A 34 -6.72 0.29 11.05
N TRP A 35 -5.42 -0.03 11.04
CA TRP A 35 -4.83 -1.12 10.26
C TRP A 35 -3.71 -1.82 11.04
N LEU A 36 -3.63 -3.15 11.10
CA LEU A 36 -4.64 -4.11 10.67
C LEU A 36 -5.66 -4.34 11.79
N ASN A 37 -6.95 -4.19 11.46
CA ASN A 37 -8.03 -4.38 12.42
C ASN A 37 -9.19 -5.13 11.75
N LEU A 38 -9.39 -6.38 12.16
CA LEU A 38 -10.38 -7.28 11.58
C LEU A 38 -11.82 -6.76 11.69
N PHE A 39 -12.17 -6.02 12.75
CA PHE A 39 -13.52 -5.46 12.89
C PHE A 39 -13.80 -4.42 11.80
N TYR A 40 -12.83 -3.55 11.49
CA TYR A 40 -13.01 -2.59 10.39
C TYR A 40 -13.00 -3.27 9.02
N MET A 41 -12.26 -4.36 8.84
CA MET A 41 -12.33 -5.15 7.60
C MET A 41 -13.72 -5.77 7.37
N MET A 42 -14.45 -6.13 8.42
CA MET A 42 -15.83 -6.63 8.29
C MET A 42 -16.85 -5.55 7.93
N ILE A 43 -16.48 -4.26 8.01
CA ILE A 43 -17.35 -3.12 7.71
C ILE A 43 -16.67 -2.19 6.70
N PRO A 44 -16.68 -2.53 5.40
CA PRO A 44 -15.95 -1.79 4.36
C PRO A 44 -16.30 -0.29 4.29
N GLU A 45 -17.57 0.08 4.49
CA GLU A 45 -17.96 1.49 4.48
C GLU A 45 -17.28 2.30 5.58
N LYS A 46 -17.15 1.71 6.77
CA LYS A 46 -16.47 2.31 7.91
C LYS A 46 -14.97 2.40 7.67
N LEU A 47 -14.36 1.33 7.14
CA LEU A 47 -12.94 1.33 6.78
C LEU A 47 -12.65 2.38 5.71
N ARG A 48 -13.49 2.52 4.68
CA ARG A 48 -13.37 3.57 3.66
C ARG A 48 -13.42 4.96 4.27
N HIS A 49 -14.37 5.19 5.18
CA HIS A 49 -14.59 6.48 5.81
C HIS A 49 -13.38 6.95 6.65
N TYR A 50 -12.70 6.03 7.35
CA TYR A 50 -11.53 6.38 8.18
C TYR A 50 -10.18 6.23 7.46
N PHE A 51 -10.03 5.25 6.57
CA PHE A 51 -8.73 4.83 6.04
C PHE A 51 -8.55 5.11 4.53
N GLY A 52 -9.62 5.45 3.82
CA GLY A 52 -9.56 5.77 2.39
C GLY A 52 -8.74 7.04 2.09
N LEU A 53 -8.54 7.28 0.80
CA LEU A 53 -7.98 8.54 0.29
C LEU A 53 -9.00 9.23 -0.63
N TYR A 54 -8.90 10.55 -0.73
CA TYR A 54 -9.51 11.31 -1.82
C TYR A 54 -8.45 11.59 -2.86
N LEU A 55 -8.67 11.13 -4.09
CA LEU A 55 -7.79 11.37 -5.22
C LEU A 55 -8.31 12.57 -6.01
N ASN A 56 -7.47 13.58 -6.20
CA ASN A 56 -7.75 14.64 -7.17
C ASN A 56 -7.46 14.08 -8.59
N PRO A 57 -8.47 13.98 -9.47
CA PRO A 57 -8.31 13.35 -10.78
C PRO A 57 -7.43 14.14 -11.74
N ILE A 58 -7.17 15.43 -11.47
CA ILE A 58 -6.36 16.31 -12.32
C ILE A 58 -4.91 16.31 -11.86
N THR A 59 -4.66 16.52 -10.58
CA THR A 59 -3.28 16.60 -10.06
C THR A 59 -2.70 15.22 -9.75
N LEU A 60 -3.54 14.21 -9.64
CA LEU A 60 -3.23 12.87 -9.11
C LEU A 60 -2.73 12.90 -7.65
N ASN A 61 -2.92 14.02 -6.94
CA ASN A 61 -2.60 14.10 -5.53
C ASN A 61 -3.68 13.40 -4.71
N SER A 62 -3.24 12.66 -3.69
CA SER A 62 -4.12 11.96 -2.77
C SER A 62 -4.09 12.58 -1.37
N GLU A 63 -5.25 12.80 -0.78
CA GLU A 63 -5.40 13.33 0.57
C GLU A 63 -6.15 12.36 1.48
N ASN A 64 -5.96 12.47 2.80
CA ASN A 64 -6.76 11.73 3.77
C ASN A 64 -8.22 12.20 3.75
N THR A 65 -9.16 11.32 4.13
CA THR A 65 -10.57 11.71 4.26
C THR A 65 -10.78 12.86 5.26
N ASP A 66 -11.94 13.51 5.22
CA ASP A 66 -12.29 14.59 6.15
C ASP A 66 -12.47 14.10 7.59
N THR A 67 -12.58 12.78 7.78
CA THR A 67 -12.78 12.17 9.08
C THR A 67 -11.48 12.01 9.84
N CYS A 68 -10.41 11.60 9.16
CA CYS A 68 -9.24 11.06 9.83
C CYS A 68 -7.92 11.61 9.28
N ASN A 69 -7.01 11.98 10.17
CA ASN A 69 -5.59 12.05 9.84
C ASN A 69 -4.97 10.67 10.09
N VAL A 70 -4.61 9.97 9.01
CA VAL A 70 -4.02 8.64 9.10
C VAL A 70 -2.50 8.75 9.15
N ILE A 71 -1.89 8.05 10.10
CA ILE A 71 -0.47 8.08 10.38
C ILE A 71 0.13 6.66 10.42
N PHE A 72 1.42 6.58 10.11
CA PHE A 72 2.22 5.36 10.08
C PHE A 72 3.42 5.51 11.02
N PRO A 73 3.25 5.20 12.32
CA PRO A 73 4.30 5.41 13.30
C PRO A 73 5.38 4.32 13.25
N GLY A 74 6.43 4.50 14.06
CA GLY A 74 7.46 3.49 14.25
C GLY A 74 8.64 3.58 13.29
N TRP A 75 8.84 4.72 12.61
CA TRP A 75 10.09 4.95 11.87
C TRP A 75 11.29 4.74 12.81
N GLY A 76 12.24 3.92 12.37
CA GLY A 76 13.46 3.62 13.10
C GLY A 76 13.36 2.40 14.01
N ASP A 77 12.16 2.04 14.47
CA ASP A 77 11.91 0.82 15.24
C ASP A 77 11.24 -0.24 14.34
N THR A 78 11.13 -1.48 14.79
CA THR A 78 10.56 -2.59 14.02
C THR A 78 9.15 -3.00 14.48
N HIS A 79 8.68 -2.53 15.63
CA HIS A 79 7.44 -3.05 16.24
C HIS A 79 6.20 -2.92 15.34
N THR A 80 6.05 -1.83 14.59
CA THR A 80 4.88 -1.58 13.71
C THR A 80 4.86 -2.43 12.45
N ILE A 81 5.97 -3.09 12.10
CA ILE A 81 6.10 -3.94 10.90
C ILE A 81 6.32 -5.42 11.28
N GLU A 82 6.55 -5.73 12.55
CA GLU A 82 6.68 -7.11 13.03
C GLU A 82 5.33 -7.83 13.12
N TYR A 83 4.33 -7.17 13.72
CA TYR A 83 2.98 -7.70 13.93
C TYR A 83 1.95 -6.65 13.54
N LEU A 84 1.08 -6.94 12.59
CA LEU A 84 0.20 -5.91 12.02
C LEU A 84 -1.06 -5.65 12.84
N GLN A 85 -1.44 -6.55 13.73
CA GLN A 85 -2.62 -6.40 14.58
C GLN A 85 -2.25 -6.10 16.03
N THR A 86 -2.86 -5.06 16.59
CA THR A 86 -2.57 -4.55 17.94
C THR A 86 -3.29 -5.30 19.06
N ASN A 87 -4.37 -6.03 18.76
CA ASN A 87 -5.25 -6.65 19.77
C ASN A 87 -4.79 -8.05 20.24
N GLY A 88 -3.48 -8.28 20.34
CA GLY A 88 -2.90 -9.48 20.98
C GLY A 88 -2.99 -10.80 20.21
N PHE A 89 -3.76 -10.86 19.13
CA PHE A 89 -3.77 -12.00 18.22
C PHE A 89 -2.50 -12.04 17.37
N ARG A 90 -1.49 -12.83 17.80
CA ARG A 90 -0.21 -13.05 17.07
C ARG A 90 -0.37 -13.68 15.66
N PHE A 91 -1.58 -13.86 15.17
CA PHE A 91 -1.89 -14.44 13.85
C PHE A 91 -1.33 -13.60 12.70
N PHE A 92 -1.20 -12.28 12.86
CA PHE A 92 -0.67 -11.38 11.82
C PHE A 92 0.81 -11.07 12.02
N ASN A 93 1.62 -12.12 12.15
CA ASN A 93 3.08 -12.00 12.07
C ASN A 93 3.48 -11.64 10.63
N TYR A 94 4.15 -10.51 10.45
CA TYR A 94 4.70 -10.10 9.16
C TYR A 94 6.22 -10.21 9.17
N PHE A 95 6.94 -9.21 9.71
CA PHE A 95 8.38 -9.33 9.91
C PHE A 95 8.78 -9.95 11.25
N GLY A 96 7.84 -10.28 12.15
CA GLY A 96 8.17 -10.75 13.50
C GLY A 96 9.11 -11.96 13.51
N ARG A 97 8.93 -12.94 12.62
CA ARG A 97 9.86 -14.08 12.51
C ARG A 97 11.23 -13.69 11.98
N LEU A 98 11.29 -12.82 10.97
CA LEU A 98 12.54 -12.31 10.40
C LEU A 98 13.34 -11.56 11.45
N VAL A 99 12.70 -10.60 12.14
CA VAL A 99 13.31 -9.81 13.20
C VAL A 99 13.81 -10.70 14.33
N ASN A 100 13.00 -11.65 14.80
CA ASN A 100 13.46 -12.61 15.83
C ASN A 100 14.66 -13.45 15.40
N SER A 101 14.77 -13.76 14.11
CA SER A 101 15.92 -14.48 13.56
C SER A 101 17.17 -13.58 13.52
N LEU A 102 17.03 -12.33 13.09
CA LEU A 102 18.12 -11.35 13.07
C LEU A 102 18.66 -11.09 14.48
N LEU A 103 17.78 -10.96 15.47
CA LEU A 103 18.16 -10.74 16.87
C LEU A 103 18.94 -11.90 17.51
N GLN A 104 19.07 -13.05 16.86
CA GLN A 104 19.97 -14.11 17.33
C GLN A 104 21.44 -13.71 17.24
N ASN A 105 21.78 -12.76 16.34
CA ASN A 105 23.10 -12.16 16.27
C ASN A 105 23.13 -10.86 17.09
N LYS A 106 24.08 -10.78 18.04
CA LYS A 106 24.25 -9.66 18.99
C LYS A 106 24.52 -8.32 18.32
N PHE A 107 24.99 -8.32 17.07
CA PHE A 107 25.17 -7.10 16.30
C PHE A 107 23.83 -6.38 16.03
N PHE A 108 22.73 -7.12 15.88
CA PHE A 108 21.42 -6.55 15.58
C PHE A 108 20.69 -6.11 16.84
N VAL A 109 20.54 -4.80 16.98
CA VAL A 109 19.85 -4.12 18.07
C VAL A 109 18.73 -3.29 17.45
N LYS A 110 17.48 -3.55 17.87
CA LYS A 110 16.30 -2.77 17.43
C LYS A 110 16.52 -1.29 17.71
N ASN A 111 16.03 -0.44 16.81
CA ASN A 111 16.20 1.02 16.89
C ASN A 111 17.67 1.50 16.83
N PHE A 112 18.61 0.64 16.42
CA PHE A 112 20.01 1.01 16.24
C PHE A 112 20.57 0.44 14.93
N THR A 113 21.06 -0.80 14.95
CA THR A 113 21.60 -1.51 13.77
C THR A 113 20.52 -2.27 13.00
N LEU A 114 19.35 -2.48 13.60
CA LEU A 114 18.16 -3.00 12.94
C LEU A 114 17.03 -1.96 13.04
N ARG A 115 16.61 -1.42 11.90
CA ARG A 115 15.62 -0.34 11.80
C ARG A 115 14.44 -0.79 10.93
N GLY A 116 13.23 -0.32 11.25
CA GLY A 116 12.08 -0.39 10.35
C GLY A 116 11.82 0.95 9.67
N ALA A 117 11.32 0.91 8.44
CA ALA A 117 10.92 2.07 7.67
C ALA A 117 9.44 1.94 7.23
N PRO A 118 8.48 1.97 8.17
CA PRO A 118 7.07 2.05 7.83
C PRO A 118 6.78 3.31 7.01
N TYR A 119 5.88 3.18 6.05
CA TYR A 119 5.43 4.27 5.19
C TYR A 119 3.93 4.14 4.93
N ASP A 120 3.32 5.22 4.44
CA ASP A 120 1.92 5.20 4.01
C ASP A 120 1.78 4.43 2.70
N PHE A 121 1.56 3.12 2.80
CA PHE A 121 1.42 2.23 1.66
C PHE A 121 0.16 2.49 0.81
N ARG A 122 -0.77 3.32 1.28
CA ARG A 122 -1.93 3.75 0.48
C ARG A 122 -1.52 4.78 -0.57
N ARG A 123 -0.43 5.49 -0.30
CA ARG A 123 0.14 6.52 -1.14
C ARG A 123 1.33 5.97 -1.91
N LEU A 124 1.59 6.61 -3.03
CA LEU A 124 2.72 6.30 -3.87
C LEU A 124 3.96 7.06 -3.40
N PRO A 125 5.15 6.43 -3.37
CA PRO A 125 6.43 7.11 -3.11
C PRO A 125 6.88 8.09 -4.22
N CYS A 126 5.98 8.49 -5.13
CA CYS A 126 6.14 8.66 -6.59
C CYS A 126 5.79 7.38 -7.36
N ASP A 127 4.77 7.47 -8.21
CA ASP A 127 3.93 6.39 -8.72
C ASP A 127 4.64 5.20 -9.41
N ASN A 128 4.77 4.03 -8.75
CA ASN A 128 4.75 2.67 -9.34
C ASN A 128 4.89 1.50 -8.31
N PHE A 129 4.32 0.33 -8.65
CA PHE A 129 4.49 -1.09 -8.17
C PHE A 129 3.73 -1.72 -6.96
N GLY A 130 3.51 -3.06 -7.03
CA GLY A 130 3.02 -4.13 -6.07
C GLY A 130 1.57 -4.71 -5.67
N ILE A 131 0.71 -5.41 -6.47
CA ILE A 131 -0.17 -6.62 -6.20
C ILE A 131 -1.62 -6.57 -5.57
N PHE A 132 -2.43 -7.65 -5.82
CA PHE A 132 -3.90 -7.95 -5.66
C PHE A 132 -4.39 -8.63 -4.35
N TYR A 133 -5.68 -8.45 -3.97
CA TYR A 133 -6.50 -9.40 -3.16
C TYR A 133 -8.04 -9.37 -3.45
N ARG A 134 -8.75 -10.50 -3.18
CA ARG A 134 -10.22 -10.76 -3.30
C ARG A 134 -10.97 -10.34 -2.01
N THR A 135 -12.26 -9.99 -1.95
CA THR A 135 -13.46 -10.01 -2.81
C THR A 135 -13.85 -8.60 -3.30
N PRO A 136 -14.26 -8.42 -4.58
CA PRO A 136 -13.93 -7.17 -5.27
C PRO A 136 -14.85 -6.01 -4.92
N LEU A 137 -16.17 -6.20 -4.90
CA LEU A 137 -17.09 -5.06 -5.06
C LEU A 137 -17.16 -4.12 -3.86
N SER A 138 -17.20 -4.65 -2.63
CA SER A 138 -17.30 -3.84 -1.42
C SER A 138 -16.01 -3.10 -1.08
N PHE A 139 -14.86 -3.68 -1.42
CA PHE A 139 -13.54 -3.08 -1.22
C PHE A 139 -13.08 -2.23 -2.41
N ARG A 140 -13.73 -2.35 -3.57
CA ARG A 140 -13.41 -1.62 -4.80
C ARG A 140 -13.25 -0.12 -4.58
N PRO A 141 -14.12 0.59 -3.83
CA PRO A 141 -13.94 2.02 -3.63
C PRO A 141 -12.70 2.35 -2.78
N ILE A 142 -12.35 1.49 -1.83
CA ILE A 142 -11.17 1.67 -0.96
C ILE A 142 -9.90 1.42 -1.78
N LEU A 143 -9.82 0.28 -2.45
CA LEU A 143 -8.64 -0.09 -3.25
C LEU A 143 -8.42 0.87 -4.41
N ARG A 144 -9.49 1.38 -5.05
CA ARG A 144 -9.38 2.43 -6.08
C ARG A 144 -8.94 3.78 -5.55
N SER A 145 -9.15 4.05 -4.25
CA SER A 145 -8.64 5.27 -3.63
C SER A 145 -7.14 5.19 -3.36
N PHE A 146 -6.59 3.98 -3.22
CA PHE A 146 -5.17 3.79 -3.04
C PHE A 146 -4.51 3.95 -4.40
N SER A 147 -3.86 5.09 -4.61
CA SER A 147 -3.14 5.34 -5.87
C SER A 147 -2.12 4.23 -6.14
N SER A 148 -1.53 3.66 -5.08
CA SER A 148 -0.60 2.54 -5.14
C SER A 148 -1.14 1.25 -5.78
N VAL A 149 -2.44 1.12 -6.02
CA VAL A 149 -3.03 -0.04 -6.72
C VAL A 149 -2.95 0.09 -8.24
N ILE A 150 -2.91 1.30 -8.80
CA ILE A 150 -2.83 1.53 -10.26
C ILE A 150 -1.43 1.28 -10.79
N SER A 151 -0.45 1.58 -9.94
CA SER A 151 1.00 1.40 -10.08
C SER A 151 1.47 -0.01 -10.52
N ASN A 152 0.53 -0.94 -10.53
CA ASN A 152 0.73 -2.37 -10.43
C ASN A 152 0.31 -3.20 -11.60
N ILE A 153 -0.36 -2.53 -12.52
CA ILE A 153 -0.86 -3.16 -13.72
C ILE A 153 0.33 -3.45 -14.65
N PRO A 154 0.29 -4.54 -15.44
CA PRO A 154 1.32 -4.86 -16.43
C PRO A 154 1.78 -3.67 -17.29
N ASP A 155 3.09 -3.38 -17.33
CA ASP A 155 3.62 -2.24 -18.09
C ASP A 155 3.61 -2.51 -19.61
N PRO A 156 2.99 -1.68 -20.46
CA PRO A 156 2.92 -1.88 -21.91
C PRO A 156 4.31 -1.92 -22.60
N ARG A 157 5.35 -1.37 -21.97
CA ARG A 157 6.74 -1.40 -22.48
C ARG A 157 7.39 -2.78 -22.34
N ILE A 158 6.91 -3.57 -21.38
CA ILE A 158 7.42 -4.93 -21.09
C ILE A 158 6.45 -5.98 -21.64
N TRP A 159 5.15 -5.71 -21.58
CA TRP A 159 4.10 -6.64 -21.97
C TRP A 159 3.72 -6.49 -23.44
N PRO A 160 3.86 -7.56 -24.26
CA PRO A 160 3.52 -7.52 -25.68
C PRO A 160 2.06 -7.18 -25.93
N SER A 161 1.78 -6.53 -27.07
CA SER A 161 0.41 -6.17 -27.49
C SER A 161 -0.48 -7.37 -27.82
N ASN A 162 0.08 -8.56 -28.01
CA ASN A 162 -0.70 -9.79 -28.21
C ASN A 162 -0.94 -10.57 -26.90
N ASN A 163 -0.43 -10.09 -25.77
CA ASN A 163 -0.61 -10.72 -24.47
C ASN A 163 -1.94 -10.26 -23.85
N VAL A 164 -2.96 -11.11 -23.95
CA VAL A 164 -4.29 -10.86 -23.41
C VAL A 164 -4.28 -11.01 -21.88
N LEU A 165 -4.62 -9.94 -21.17
CA LEU A 165 -4.69 -9.89 -19.71
C LEU A 165 -6.08 -10.22 -19.18
N ILE A 166 -7.11 -9.72 -19.87
CA ILE A 166 -8.51 -9.89 -19.49
C ILE A 166 -9.30 -10.28 -20.73
N THR A 167 -10.11 -11.33 -20.59
CA THR A 167 -11.06 -11.78 -21.61
C THR A 167 -12.47 -11.66 -21.06
N THR A 168 -13.35 -11.04 -21.83
CA THR A 168 -14.80 -11.00 -21.60
C THR A 168 -15.50 -11.73 -22.76
N PRO A 169 -16.81 -12.01 -22.67
CA PRO A 169 -17.54 -12.60 -23.79
C PRO A 169 -17.41 -11.81 -25.10
N ASP A 170 -17.28 -10.48 -25.00
CA ASP A 170 -17.34 -9.57 -26.15
C ASP A 170 -15.99 -8.93 -26.50
N LYS A 171 -14.99 -8.99 -25.60
CA LYS A 171 -13.76 -8.20 -25.75
C LYS A 171 -12.55 -8.77 -25.00
N ASN A 172 -11.38 -8.61 -25.60
CA ASN A 172 -10.09 -8.85 -24.96
C ASN A 172 -9.41 -7.51 -24.64
N TYR A 173 -8.70 -7.47 -23.50
CA TYR A 173 -7.89 -6.33 -23.09
C TYR A 173 -6.46 -6.80 -22.84
N THR A 174 -5.52 -6.03 -23.36
CA THR A 174 -4.07 -6.17 -23.19
C THR A 174 -3.56 -5.02 -22.33
N ALA A 175 -2.25 -4.99 -22.06
CA ALA A 175 -1.63 -3.84 -21.40
C ALA A 175 -1.80 -2.53 -22.20
N HIS A 176 -1.98 -2.64 -23.52
CA HIS A 176 -2.12 -1.47 -24.41
C HIS A 176 -3.56 -0.91 -24.44
N ASP A 177 -4.51 -1.62 -23.83
CA ASP A 177 -5.94 -1.26 -23.84
C ASP A 177 -6.40 -0.62 -22.52
N TYR A 178 -5.48 -0.14 -21.67
CA TYR A 178 -5.85 0.35 -20.33
C TYR A 178 -6.83 1.51 -20.33
N SER A 179 -6.68 2.48 -21.25
CA SER A 179 -7.62 3.60 -21.31
C SER A 179 -9.05 3.10 -21.51
N THR A 180 -9.23 2.15 -22.42
CA THR A 180 -10.54 1.56 -22.71
C THR A 180 -11.01 0.64 -21.57
N LEU A 181 -10.12 -0.18 -21.00
CA LEU A 181 -10.44 -1.01 -19.84
C LEU A 181 -10.95 -0.16 -18.66
N PHE A 182 -10.26 0.93 -18.33
CA PHE A 182 -10.60 1.81 -17.22
C PHE A 182 -11.93 2.53 -17.43
N GLN A 183 -12.24 2.91 -18.67
CA GLN A 183 -13.56 3.41 -19.05
C GLN A 183 -14.64 2.33 -18.86
N ASP A 184 -14.43 1.13 -19.40
CA ASP A 184 -15.40 0.02 -19.38
C ASP A 184 -15.71 -0.46 -17.94
N ILE A 185 -14.74 -0.36 -17.01
CA ILE A 185 -14.96 -0.69 -15.59
C ILE A 185 -15.47 0.50 -14.75
N GLY A 186 -15.89 1.60 -15.37
CA GLY A 186 -16.41 2.78 -14.68
C GLY A 186 -15.40 3.38 -13.70
N PHE A 187 -14.13 3.50 -14.13
CA PHE A 187 -13.06 4.17 -13.40
C PHE A 187 -12.11 4.85 -14.38
N PRO A 188 -12.59 5.86 -15.11
CA PRO A 188 -11.78 6.54 -16.11
C PRO A 188 -10.60 7.23 -15.42
N VAL A 189 -9.39 6.76 -15.71
CA VAL A 189 -8.13 7.35 -15.29
C VAL A 189 -7.32 7.63 -16.55
N ASP A 190 -6.79 8.85 -16.68
CA ASP A 190 -5.93 9.21 -17.81
C ASP A 190 -4.52 8.65 -17.61
N PHE A 191 -4.32 7.43 -18.11
CA PHE A 191 -3.04 6.73 -18.06
C PHE A 191 -1.96 7.37 -18.96
N THR A 192 -2.36 8.07 -20.04
CA THR A 192 -1.42 8.68 -20.99
C THR A 192 -0.68 9.87 -20.39
N SER A 193 -1.35 10.65 -19.54
CA SER A 193 -0.73 11.75 -18.78
C SER A 193 0.35 11.28 -17.79
N THR A 194 0.24 10.05 -17.30
CA THR A 194 1.19 9.45 -16.35
C THR A 194 2.49 9.02 -17.07
N THR A 195 2.38 8.51 -18.30
CA THR A 195 3.55 8.17 -19.14
C THR A 195 4.32 9.41 -19.62
N ASP A 196 3.66 10.54 -19.89
CA ASP A 196 4.36 11.75 -20.36
C ASP A 196 5.19 12.45 -19.26
N LYS A 197 4.81 12.32 -17.99
CA LYS A 197 5.63 12.79 -16.86
C LYS A 197 6.94 12.01 -16.73
N PHE A 198 6.98 10.75 -17.20
CA PHE A 198 8.19 9.90 -17.20
C PHE A 198 9.26 10.42 -18.16
N ASN A 199 8.86 11.02 -19.27
CA ASN A 199 9.78 11.54 -20.30
C ASN A 199 10.40 12.89 -19.92
N ARG A 200 9.73 13.69 -19.06
CA ARG A 200 10.22 15.03 -18.67
C ARG A 200 11.11 15.06 -17.44
N SER A 201 11.15 13.99 -16.64
CA SER A 201 12.02 13.87 -15.46
C SER A 201 13.36 13.17 -15.75
N SER A 202 13.60 12.80 -17.01
CA SER A 202 14.81 12.11 -17.48
C SER A 202 15.77 13.01 -18.30
N THR A 203 15.61 14.34 -18.22
CA THR A 203 16.50 15.34 -18.84
C THR A 203 16.96 16.36 -17.83
#